data_AF-A0A4U7B8B3-F1
#
_entry.id   AF-A0A4U7B8B3-F1
#
_cell.length_a   1.000
_cell.length_b   1.000
_cell.length_c   1.000
_cell.angle_alpha   90.00
_cell.angle_beta   90.00
_cell.angle_gamma   90.00
#
_symmetry.space_group_name_H-M   'P 1'
#
loop_
_entity.id
_entity.type
_entity.pdbx_description
1 polymer ?
#
loop_
_entity_poly.entity_id
_entity_poly.type
_entity_poly.pdbx_seq_one_letter_code
_entity_poly.pdbx_strand_id
1 'polypeptide(L)'
;MANSEFEYTRKFEQPDTLPPGNWIVVRIDGRGFSKFTKRYSFAKPNDKRAIDLMNAAAIETMRGLVDIAIAYGQSDEYSFVFHEDTNLFERRAYKLVTTVVSTFSVQYAIQWSKFFPDQPLTEPFPTFDGRPVLYPKVKILRDYLSWRQADCHINNLYNTTFWAMVQKGGQSPTDAELELKGTLSADKNEILFSRFGINYNNEPEVFKKGTVVYRDLSSAEISADVPVDVNKPQSRSQADKERKKKQKASLVTEHVDIIKDTFWDQRPWILAGKGRRKPVE
;
A
#
# COMPACT_ATOMS: atom_id res chain seq x y z
N MET A 1 -10.13 -6.96 -40.06
CA MET A 1 -8.80 -7.31 -39.52
C MET A 1 -8.28 -8.46 -40.36
N ALA A 2 -7.07 -8.37 -40.90
CA ALA A 2 -6.51 -9.44 -41.71
C ALA A 2 -6.25 -10.66 -40.80
N ASN A 3 -6.97 -11.76 -41.03
CA ASN A 3 -6.72 -13.04 -40.38
C ASN A 3 -5.38 -13.57 -40.91
N SER A 4 -4.31 -13.27 -40.19
CA SER A 4 -2.98 -13.81 -40.44
C SER A 4 -2.96 -15.31 -40.12
N GLU A 5 -2.19 -16.09 -40.88
CA GLU A 5 -1.92 -17.50 -40.55
C GLU A 5 -1.35 -17.71 -39.13
N PHE A 6 -0.79 -16.66 -38.50
CA PHE A 6 -0.25 -16.70 -37.15
C PHE A 6 -1.28 -16.41 -36.04
N GLU A 7 -2.54 -16.12 -36.36
CA GLU A 7 -3.58 -15.77 -35.36
C GLU A 7 -3.84 -16.90 -34.34
N TYR A 8 -3.57 -18.17 -34.71
CA TYR A 8 -3.72 -19.31 -33.81
C TYR A 8 -2.87 -19.18 -32.53
N THR A 9 -1.77 -18.43 -32.55
CA THR A 9 -0.90 -18.21 -31.38
C THR A 9 -1.62 -17.52 -30.22
N ARG A 10 -2.65 -16.71 -30.49
CA ARG A 10 -3.48 -16.07 -29.45
C ARG A 10 -4.25 -17.07 -28.60
N LYS A 11 -4.53 -18.27 -29.13
CA LYS A 11 -5.27 -19.32 -28.39
C LYS A 11 -4.48 -19.91 -27.22
N PHE A 12 -3.17 -19.64 -27.13
CA PHE A 12 -2.32 -20.07 -26.02
C PHE A 12 -2.40 -19.11 -24.82
N GLU A 13 -2.91 -17.89 -24.99
CA GLU A 13 -3.15 -16.98 -23.88
C GLU A 13 -4.20 -17.56 -22.93
N GLN A 14 -3.84 -17.67 -21.64
CA GLN A 14 -4.75 -18.16 -20.62
C GLN A 14 -5.66 -17.03 -20.12
N PRO A 15 -6.97 -17.27 -19.92
CA PRO A 15 -7.85 -16.32 -19.26
C PRO A 15 -7.36 -16.03 -17.84
N ASP A 16 -7.24 -14.75 -17.50
CA ASP A 16 -6.72 -14.27 -16.21
C ASP A 16 -7.70 -13.36 -15.46
N THR A 17 -8.98 -13.43 -15.82
CA THR A 17 -10.05 -12.64 -15.19
C THR A 17 -10.31 -13.08 -13.76
N LEU A 18 -10.21 -12.13 -12.83
CA LEU A 18 -10.47 -12.37 -11.40
C LEU A 18 -11.98 -12.40 -11.10
N PRO A 19 -12.47 -13.35 -10.27
CA PRO A 19 -13.88 -13.48 -9.91
C PRO A 19 -14.51 -12.16 -9.42
N PRO A 20 -15.76 -11.85 -9.82
CA PRO A 20 -16.49 -10.67 -9.34
C PRO A 20 -16.83 -10.78 -7.84
N GLY A 21 -17.23 -9.66 -7.22
CA GLY A 21 -17.62 -9.62 -5.80
C GLY A 21 -16.47 -9.88 -4.81
N ASN A 22 -15.23 -9.81 -5.30
CA ASN A 22 -14.02 -9.93 -4.48
C ASN A 22 -13.25 -8.63 -4.53
N TRP A 23 -12.83 -8.16 -3.36
CA TRP A 23 -11.80 -7.13 -3.22
C TRP A 23 -10.50 -7.65 -3.80
N ILE A 24 -9.82 -6.82 -4.57
CA ILE A 24 -8.54 -7.19 -5.19
C ILE A 24 -7.45 -6.38 -4.51
N VAL A 25 -6.51 -7.05 -3.88
CA VAL A 25 -5.30 -6.41 -3.37
C VAL A 25 -4.14 -6.73 -4.30
N VAL A 26 -3.54 -5.71 -4.89
CA VAL A 26 -2.25 -5.85 -5.57
C VAL A 26 -1.18 -5.39 -4.59
N ARG A 27 -0.43 -6.35 -4.04
CA ARG A 27 0.74 -6.05 -3.20
C ARG A 27 2.00 -6.06 -4.05
N ILE A 28 2.79 -5.00 -3.94
CA ILE A 28 4.11 -4.86 -4.54
C ILE A 28 5.19 -4.89 -3.47
N ASP A 29 6.35 -5.43 -3.80
CA ASP A 29 7.51 -5.55 -2.92
C ASP A 29 8.81 -5.26 -3.66
N GLY A 30 9.72 -4.54 -3.00
CA GLY A 30 11.01 -4.14 -3.54
C GLY A 30 11.97 -5.31 -3.77
N ARG A 31 12.29 -5.61 -5.04
CA ARG A 31 13.18 -6.74 -5.36
C ARG A 31 14.62 -6.44 -4.94
N GLY A 32 15.10 -7.17 -3.93
CA GLY A 32 16.49 -7.08 -3.48
C GLY A 32 16.81 -5.77 -2.76
N PHE A 33 15.82 -5.14 -2.12
CA PHE A 33 15.97 -3.83 -1.49
C PHE A 33 16.99 -3.82 -0.34
N SER A 34 17.28 -4.95 0.30
CA SER A 34 18.39 -5.07 1.25
C SER A 34 19.75 -4.69 0.64
N LYS A 35 20.00 -5.02 -0.64
CA LYS A 35 21.23 -4.60 -1.36
C LYS A 35 21.12 -3.15 -1.81
N PHE A 36 19.94 -2.76 -2.29
CA PHE A 36 19.66 -1.39 -2.75
C PHE A 36 19.87 -0.35 -1.64
N THR A 37 19.28 -0.58 -0.48
CA THR A 37 19.37 0.32 0.69
C THR A 37 20.81 0.46 1.18
N LYS A 38 21.63 -0.59 1.10
CA LYS A 38 23.07 -0.53 1.41
C LYS A 38 23.83 0.33 0.40
N ARG A 39 23.57 0.16 -0.89
CA ARG A 39 24.23 0.92 -1.97
C ARG A 39 24.00 2.43 -1.83
N TYR A 40 22.78 2.83 -1.50
CA TYR A 40 22.43 4.25 -1.35
C TYR A 40 22.56 4.76 0.09
N SER A 41 23.17 3.96 0.99
CA SER A 41 23.43 4.34 2.38
C SER A 41 22.19 4.85 3.10
N PHE A 42 21.08 4.12 2.98
CA PHE A 42 19.85 4.47 3.66
C PHE A 42 20.06 4.47 5.17
N ALA A 43 19.48 5.48 5.83
CA ALA A 43 19.47 5.55 7.29
C ALA A 43 18.81 4.30 7.89
N LYS A 44 19.32 3.90 9.05
CA LYS A 44 18.83 2.74 9.81
C LYS A 44 18.38 3.20 11.20
N PRO A 45 17.28 2.68 11.75
CA PRO A 45 16.43 1.60 11.18
C PRO A 45 15.58 2.02 9.98
N ASN A 46 15.26 3.32 9.85
CA ASN A 46 14.36 3.85 8.83
C ASN A 46 14.99 5.05 8.11
N ASP A 47 14.80 5.13 6.80
CA ASP A 47 15.15 6.32 6.00
C ASP A 47 13.87 7.04 5.57
N LYS A 48 13.62 8.21 6.17
CA LYS A 48 12.43 9.02 5.88
C LYS A 48 12.34 9.42 4.41
N ARG A 49 13.47 9.66 3.73
CA ARG A 49 13.50 10.02 2.31
C ARG A 49 12.99 8.87 1.45
N ALA A 50 13.41 7.64 1.78
CA ALA A 50 12.97 6.44 1.09
C ALA A 50 11.47 6.18 1.27
N ILE A 51 10.96 6.34 2.49
CA ILE A 51 9.54 6.16 2.78
C ILE A 51 8.71 7.24 2.07
N ASP A 52 9.16 8.49 2.10
CA ASP A 52 8.47 9.58 1.42
C ASP A 52 8.45 9.39 -0.10
N LEU A 53 9.53 8.84 -0.67
CA LEU A 53 9.57 8.46 -2.08
C LEU A 53 8.58 7.33 -2.40
N MET A 54 8.53 6.28 -1.58
CA MET A 54 7.53 5.19 -1.73
C MET A 54 6.10 5.75 -1.66
N ASN A 55 5.84 6.65 -0.73
CA ASN A 55 4.55 7.32 -0.57
C ASN A 55 4.20 8.18 -1.78
N ALA A 56 5.15 8.96 -2.29
CA ALA A 56 4.94 9.79 -3.46
C ALA A 56 4.65 8.95 -4.72
N ALA A 57 5.32 7.81 -4.87
CA ALA A 57 5.03 6.84 -5.93
C ALA A 57 3.64 6.19 -5.78
N ALA A 58 3.24 5.86 -4.55
CA ALA A 58 1.91 5.31 -4.28
C ALA A 58 0.80 6.32 -4.58
N ILE A 59 0.98 7.59 -4.20
CA ILE A 59 0.02 8.67 -4.46
C ILE A 59 -0.21 8.82 -5.97
N GLU A 60 0.85 8.86 -6.78
CA GLU A 60 0.72 9.00 -8.23
C GLU A 60 0.15 7.73 -8.89
N THR A 61 0.46 6.56 -8.34
CA THR A 61 -0.17 5.29 -8.76
C THR A 61 -1.69 5.33 -8.51
N MET A 62 -2.11 5.76 -7.32
CA MET A 62 -3.52 5.95 -7.00
C MET A 62 -4.15 7.02 -7.89
N ARG A 63 -3.46 8.13 -8.15
CA ARG A 63 -3.95 9.22 -9.01
C ARG A 63 -4.29 8.70 -10.41
N GLY A 64 -3.41 7.90 -11.00
CA GLY A 64 -3.62 7.27 -12.31
C GLY A 64 -4.70 6.18 -12.31
N LEU A 65 -4.83 5.43 -11.21
CA LEU A 65 -5.75 4.29 -11.06
C LEU A 65 -6.86 4.60 -10.04
N VAL A 66 -7.87 5.31 -10.51
CA VAL A 66 -8.99 5.85 -9.73
C VAL A 66 -9.87 4.80 -9.03
N ASP A 67 -9.79 3.54 -9.45
CA ASP A 67 -10.51 2.41 -8.88
C ASP A 67 -9.86 1.88 -7.59
N ILE A 68 -8.64 2.31 -7.28
CA ILE A 68 -7.99 2.02 -6.00
C ILE A 68 -8.68 2.84 -4.90
N ALA A 69 -9.26 2.13 -3.93
CA ALA A 69 -10.00 2.72 -2.81
C ALA A 69 -9.07 3.19 -1.69
N ILE A 70 -8.08 2.36 -1.36
CA ILE A 70 -7.10 2.59 -0.30
C ILE A 70 -5.78 1.92 -0.68
N ALA A 71 -4.68 2.51 -0.28
CA ALA A 71 -3.36 1.91 -0.31
C ALA A 71 -2.70 1.96 1.07
N TYR A 72 -1.92 0.96 1.40
CA TYR A 72 -1.15 0.89 2.64
C TYR A 72 0.30 0.49 2.33
N GLY A 73 1.27 1.20 2.89
CA GLY A 73 2.69 0.95 2.66
C GLY A 73 3.51 0.93 3.95
N GLN A 74 4.52 0.07 3.97
CA GLN A 74 5.50 -0.05 5.04
C GLN A 74 6.80 -0.63 4.45
N SER A 75 7.96 -0.22 4.99
CA SER A 75 9.27 -0.63 4.46
C SER A 75 9.36 -0.39 2.93
N ASP A 76 9.55 -1.46 2.17
CA ASP A 76 9.70 -1.55 0.73
C ASP A 76 8.48 -2.21 0.05
N GLU A 77 7.37 -2.40 0.78
CA GLU A 77 6.11 -2.90 0.24
C GLU A 77 4.98 -1.86 0.21
N TYR A 78 4.07 -2.02 -0.74
CA TYR A 78 2.80 -1.28 -0.82
C TYR A 78 1.67 -2.21 -1.28
N SER A 79 0.50 -2.06 -0.67
CA SER A 79 -0.72 -2.79 -1.00
C SER A 79 -1.76 -1.84 -1.57
N PHE A 80 -2.20 -2.08 -2.80
CA PHE A 80 -3.24 -1.29 -3.46
C PHE A 80 -4.55 -2.08 -3.52
N VAL A 81 -5.60 -1.54 -2.89
CA VAL A 81 -6.88 -2.21 -2.77
C VAL A 81 -7.86 -1.65 -3.79
N PHE A 82 -8.27 -2.48 -4.74
CA PHE A 82 -9.37 -2.18 -5.66
C PHE A 82 -10.70 -2.66 -5.07
N HIS A 83 -11.73 -1.84 -5.28
CA HIS A 83 -13.08 -2.13 -4.81
C HIS A 83 -13.63 -3.43 -5.42
N GLU A 84 -14.46 -4.18 -4.68
CA GLU A 84 -15.03 -5.46 -5.16
C GLU A 84 -15.81 -5.34 -6.49
N ASP A 85 -16.44 -4.18 -6.71
CA ASP A 85 -17.18 -3.79 -7.92
C ASP A 85 -16.31 -3.25 -9.08
N THR A 86 -14.97 -3.27 -8.98
CA THR A 86 -14.12 -2.78 -10.07
C THR A 86 -14.31 -3.63 -11.33
N ASN A 87 -14.39 -2.95 -12.48
CA ASN A 87 -14.34 -3.58 -13.81
C ASN A 87 -13.12 -3.10 -14.60
N LEU A 88 -12.13 -2.49 -13.92
CA LEU A 88 -10.92 -2.02 -14.55
C LEU A 88 -10.22 -3.19 -15.26
N PHE A 89 -9.90 -2.99 -16.54
CA PHE A 89 -9.30 -4.01 -17.41
C PHE A 89 -10.05 -5.35 -17.42
N GLU A 90 -11.38 -5.33 -17.28
CA GLU A 90 -12.19 -6.56 -17.19
C GLU A 90 -11.71 -7.49 -16.07
N ARG A 91 -11.13 -6.92 -15.00
CA ARG A 91 -10.56 -7.63 -13.86
C ARG A 91 -9.42 -8.60 -14.20
N ARG A 92 -8.76 -8.42 -15.34
CA ARG A 92 -7.60 -9.23 -15.76
C ARG A 92 -6.41 -9.02 -14.81
N ALA A 93 -6.01 -10.08 -14.13
CA ALA A 93 -4.95 -10.07 -13.12
C ALA A 93 -3.64 -9.51 -13.66
N TYR A 94 -3.21 -9.95 -14.85
CA TYR A 94 -1.97 -9.49 -15.48
C TYR A 94 -2.02 -7.99 -15.74
N LYS A 95 -3.15 -7.47 -16.23
CA LYS A 95 -3.31 -6.04 -16.50
C LYS A 95 -3.26 -5.21 -15.22
N LEU A 96 -3.97 -5.64 -14.17
CA LEU A 96 -3.97 -4.96 -12.88
C LEU A 96 -2.55 -4.92 -12.27
N VAL A 97 -1.90 -6.08 -12.16
CA VAL A 97 -0.58 -6.21 -11.54
C VAL A 97 0.47 -5.44 -12.34
N THR A 98 0.57 -5.67 -13.65
CA THR A 98 1.59 -5.00 -14.47
C THR A 98 1.38 -3.49 -14.52
N THR A 99 0.14 -3.00 -14.52
CA THR A 99 -0.12 -1.55 -14.52
C THR A 99 0.27 -0.92 -13.19
N VAL A 100 -0.07 -1.54 -12.06
CA VAL A 100 0.34 -1.06 -10.72
C VAL A 100 1.87 -1.06 -10.59
N VAL A 101 2.52 -2.19 -10.88
CA VAL A 101 3.98 -2.34 -10.74
C VAL A 101 4.73 -1.38 -11.65
N SER A 102 4.34 -1.28 -12.93
CA SER A 102 5.02 -0.39 -13.88
C SER A 102 4.83 1.09 -13.53
N THR A 103 3.60 1.49 -13.19
CA THR A 103 3.33 2.87 -12.76
C THR A 103 4.14 3.21 -11.52
N PHE A 104 4.11 2.34 -10.50
CA PHE A 104 4.85 2.57 -9.27
C PHE A 104 6.37 2.65 -9.49
N SER A 105 6.93 1.72 -10.27
CA SER A 105 8.37 1.68 -10.56
C SER A 105 8.83 2.93 -11.31
N VAL A 106 8.07 3.38 -12.31
CA VAL A 106 8.35 4.62 -13.05
C VAL A 106 8.27 5.81 -12.12
N GLN A 107 7.21 5.91 -11.31
CA GLN A 107 7.04 7.01 -10.37
C GLN A 107 8.16 7.07 -9.32
N TYR A 108 8.59 5.91 -8.81
CA TYR A 108 9.74 5.80 -7.91
C TYR A 108 11.02 6.33 -8.57
N ALA A 109 11.29 5.93 -9.81
CA ALA A 109 12.50 6.35 -10.52
C ALA A 109 12.51 7.84 -10.87
N ILE A 110 11.42 8.38 -11.43
CA ILE A 110 11.39 9.79 -11.86
C ILE A 110 11.35 10.76 -10.68
N GLN A 111 10.79 10.35 -9.54
CA GLN A 111 10.73 11.19 -8.35
C GLN A 111 11.99 11.05 -7.47
N TRP A 112 12.89 10.10 -7.79
CA TRP A 112 14.08 9.83 -6.98
C TRP A 112 14.90 11.08 -6.64
N SER A 113 15.24 11.89 -7.63
CA SER A 113 16.09 13.09 -7.47
C SER A 113 15.46 14.15 -6.56
N LYS A 114 14.14 14.13 -6.38
CA LYS A 114 13.43 15.00 -5.42
C LYS A 114 13.73 14.63 -3.97
N PHE A 115 13.93 13.34 -3.68
CA PHE A 115 14.13 12.82 -2.32
C PHE A 115 15.60 12.49 -2.03
N PHE A 116 16.38 12.23 -3.07
CA PHE A 116 17.81 11.93 -3.03
C PHE A 116 18.58 12.85 -4.00
N PRO A 117 18.59 14.17 -3.75
CA PRO A 117 19.19 15.14 -4.69
C PRO A 117 20.69 14.92 -4.91
N ASP A 118 21.40 14.48 -3.86
CA ASP A 118 22.87 14.31 -3.89
C ASP A 118 23.31 12.89 -4.29
N GLN A 119 22.36 11.98 -4.57
CA GLN A 119 22.65 10.59 -4.87
C GLN A 119 21.90 10.17 -6.14
N PRO A 120 22.44 10.38 -7.34
CA PRO A 120 21.77 10.00 -8.58
C PRO A 120 21.45 8.51 -8.64
N LEU A 121 20.26 8.19 -9.17
CA LEU A 121 19.85 6.81 -9.37
C LEU A 121 20.66 6.18 -10.51
N THR A 122 21.32 5.05 -10.22
CA THR A 122 22.23 4.33 -11.12
C THR A 122 21.90 2.85 -11.20
N GLU A 123 22.28 2.21 -12.32
CA GLU A 123 22.02 0.78 -12.57
C GLU A 123 22.74 -0.16 -11.59
N PRO A 124 22.14 -1.30 -11.19
CA PRO A 124 20.77 -1.73 -11.50
C PRO A 124 19.71 -0.86 -10.80
N PHE A 125 18.66 -0.54 -11.56
CA PHE A 125 17.52 0.25 -11.09
C PHE A 125 16.64 -0.56 -10.11
N PRO A 126 15.94 0.12 -9.19
CA PRO A 126 14.98 -0.52 -8.30
C PRO A 126 13.85 -1.11 -9.13
N THR A 127 13.48 -2.35 -8.80
CA THR A 127 12.36 -3.03 -9.43
C THR A 127 11.46 -3.60 -8.36
N PHE A 128 10.19 -3.79 -8.70
CA PHE A 128 9.19 -4.30 -7.78
C PHE A 128 8.58 -5.58 -8.36
N ASP A 129 8.29 -6.55 -7.49
CA ASP A 129 7.37 -7.63 -7.83
C ASP A 129 5.93 -7.17 -7.57
N GLY A 130 4.96 -7.96 -8.00
CA GLY A 130 3.56 -7.69 -7.71
C GLY A 130 2.74 -8.97 -7.73
N ARG A 131 1.81 -9.09 -6.79
CA ARG A 131 0.88 -10.22 -6.73
C ARG A 131 -0.55 -9.76 -6.43
N PRO A 132 -1.56 -10.31 -7.13
CA PRO A 132 -2.95 -10.08 -6.79
C PRO A 132 -3.40 -11.08 -5.72
N VAL A 133 -4.19 -10.63 -4.76
CA VAL A 133 -4.85 -11.47 -3.75
C VAL A 133 -6.31 -11.05 -3.67
N LEU A 134 -7.20 -12.04 -3.58
CA LEU A 134 -8.64 -11.83 -3.56
C LEU A 134 -9.18 -12.02 -2.15
N TYR A 135 -10.01 -11.08 -1.71
CA TYR A 135 -10.72 -11.16 -0.44
C TYR A 135 -12.24 -11.07 -0.68
N PRO A 136 -13.01 -12.12 -0.37
CA PRO A 136 -14.44 -12.18 -0.69
C PRO A 136 -15.34 -11.39 0.27
N LYS A 137 -14.78 -10.89 1.37
CA LYS A 137 -15.52 -10.15 2.40
C LYS A 137 -14.69 -8.98 2.90
N VAL A 138 -15.34 -7.86 3.16
CA VAL A 138 -14.72 -6.65 3.71
C VAL A 138 -14.00 -6.92 5.04
N LYS A 139 -14.55 -7.80 5.90
CA LYS A 139 -13.88 -8.21 7.15
C LYS A 139 -12.50 -8.82 6.87
N ILE A 140 -12.40 -9.72 5.90
CA ILE A 140 -11.14 -10.42 5.60
C ILE A 140 -10.12 -9.45 4.97
N LEU A 141 -10.60 -8.51 4.15
CA LEU A 141 -9.76 -7.41 3.66
C LEU A 141 -9.22 -6.54 4.82
N ARG A 142 -10.07 -6.20 5.79
CA ARG A 142 -9.65 -5.46 6.99
C ARG A 142 -8.63 -6.26 7.81
N ASP A 143 -8.87 -7.55 8.01
CA ASP A 143 -7.92 -8.45 8.70
C ASP A 143 -6.56 -8.47 7.97
N TYR A 144 -6.54 -8.46 6.63
CA TYR A 144 -5.31 -8.35 5.85
C TYR A 144 -4.57 -7.03 6.09
N LEU A 145 -5.26 -5.89 6.03
CA LEU A 145 -4.63 -4.58 6.26
C LEU A 145 -4.13 -4.45 7.71
N SER A 146 -4.90 -4.95 8.68
CA SER A 146 -4.49 -5.06 10.08
C SER A 146 -3.24 -5.91 10.25
N TRP A 147 -3.14 -7.04 9.54
CA TRP A 147 -1.95 -7.89 9.53
C TRP A 147 -0.73 -7.15 8.99
N ARG A 148 -0.87 -6.39 7.90
CA ARG A 148 0.23 -5.56 7.36
C ARG A 148 0.67 -4.46 8.33
N GLN A 149 -0.25 -3.85 9.06
CA GLN A 149 0.11 -2.84 10.06
C GLN A 149 0.72 -3.43 11.33
N ALA A 150 0.25 -4.60 11.78
CA ALA A 150 0.89 -5.32 12.88
C ALA A 150 2.32 -5.75 12.52
N ASP A 151 2.54 -6.24 11.29
CA ASP A 151 3.85 -6.59 10.76
C ASP A 151 4.81 -5.38 10.75
N CYS A 152 4.33 -4.21 10.30
CA CYS A 152 5.08 -2.95 10.36
C CYS A 152 5.52 -2.62 11.79
N HIS A 153 4.61 -2.72 12.78
CA HIS A 153 4.94 -2.43 14.17
C HIS A 153 6.00 -3.38 14.73
N ILE A 154 5.85 -4.69 14.48
CA ILE A 154 6.78 -5.74 14.94
C ILE A 154 8.17 -5.51 14.34
N ASN A 155 8.23 -5.33 13.02
CA ASN A 155 9.49 -5.13 12.30
C ASN A 155 10.18 -3.83 12.71
N ASN A 156 9.43 -2.74 12.87
CA ASN A 156 10.00 -1.46 13.29
C ASN A 156 10.56 -1.51 14.72
N LEU A 157 9.84 -2.12 15.67
CA LEU A 157 10.33 -2.28 17.04
C LEU A 157 11.60 -3.12 17.08
N TYR A 158 11.61 -4.25 16.36
CA TYR A 158 12.81 -5.08 16.22
C TYR A 158 13.98 -4.30 15.62
N ASN A 159 13.80 -3.67 14.47
CA ASN A 159 14.85 -2.94 13.77
C ASN A 159 15.38 -1.76 14.57
N THR A 160 14.50 -1.02 15.26
CA THR A 160 14.92 0.10 16.12
C THR A 160 15.79 -0.37 17.26
N THR A 161 15.41 -1.47 17.91
CA THR A 161 16.21 -2.07 18.99
C THR A 161 17.54 -2.58 18.46
N PHE A 162 17.51 -3.35 17.37
CA PHE A 162 18.69 -3.92 16.72
C PHE A 162 19.70 -2.83 16.33
N TRP A 163 19.26 -1.79 15.62
CA TRP A 163 20.17 -0.73 15.18
C TRP A 163 20.63 0.19 16.31
N ALA A 164 19.85 0.37 17.38
CA ALA A 164 20.33 1.03 18.58
C ALA A 164 21.48 0.24 19.23
N MET A 165 21.34 -1.08 19.34
CA MET A 165 22.38 -1.97 19.88
C MET A 165 23.67 -1.94 19.05
N VAL A 166 23.54 -1.96 17.72
CA VAL A 166 24.69 -1.93 16.80
C VAL A 166 25.35 -0.54 16.76
N GLN A 167 24.57 0.53 16.57
CA GLN A 167 25.13 1.87 16.30
C GLN A 167 25.48 2.65 17.57
N LYS A 168 24.65 2.54 18.62
CA LYS A 168 24.88 3.24 19.90
C LYS A 168 25.57 2.35 20.93
N GLY A 169 25.23 1.05 20.93
CA GLY A 169 25.82 0.06 21.84
C GLY A 169 27.14 -0.53 21.37
N GLY A 170 27.53 -0.35 20.10
CA GLY A 170 28.76 -0.89 19.54
C GLY A 170 28.77 -2.43 19.40
N GLN A 171 27.63 -3.09 19.55
CA GLN A 171 27.53 -4.55 19.37
C GLN A 171 27.70 -4.95 17.91
N SER A 172 28.20 -6.16 17.68
CA SER A 172 28.19 -6.71 16.32
C SER A 172 26.76 -7.04 15.88
N PRO A 173 26.45 -7.01 14.57
CA PRO A 173 25.14 -7.43 14.06
C PRO A 173 24.73 -8.84 14.52
N THR A 174 25.69 -9.77 14.58
CA THR A 174 25.45 -11.16 15.00
C THR A 174 25.07 -11.25 16.47
N ASP A 175 25.76 -10.50 17.34
CA ASP A 175 25.49 -10.52 18.78
C ASP A 175 24.14 -9.87 19.09
N ALA A 176 23.82 -8.76 18.40
CA ALA A 176 22.53 -8.10 18.54
C ALA A 176 21.37 -9.00 18.09
N GLU A 177 21.54 -9.75 17.01
CA GLU A 177 20.54 -10.73 16.56
C GLU A 177 20.35 -11.86 17.58
N LEU A 178 21.45 -12.38 18.13
CA LEU A 178 21.44 -13.45 19.11
C LEU A 178 20.75 -13.01 20.42
N GLU A 179 21.03 -11.79 20.88
CA GLU A 179 20.42 -11.23 22.10
C GLU A 179 18.93 -10.95 21.91
N LEU A 180 18.52 -10.48 20.71
CA LEU A 180 17.10 -10.24 20.43
C LEU A 180 16.30 -11.54 20.18
N LYS A 181 16.97 -12.67 20.00
CA LYS A 181 16.31 -13.95 19.74
C LYS A 181 15.47 -14.39 20.95
N GLY A 182 14.19 -14.63 20.72
CA GLY A 182 13.25 -15.07 21.76
C GLY A 182 12.71 -13.95 22.65
N THR A 183 13.17 -12.71 22.48
CA THR A 183 12.65 -11.56 23.23
C THR A 183 11.23 -11.20 22.79
N LEU A 184 10.42 -10.73 23.74
CA LEU A 184 9.09 -10.20 23.53
C LEU A 184 9.14 -8.70 23.20
N SER A 185 7.98 -8.10 22.97
CA SER A 185 7.87 -6.65 22.70
C SER A 185 8.22 -5.81 23.93
N ALA A 186 7.86 -6.28 25.14
CA ALA A 186 8.19 -5.59 26.38
C ALA A 186 9.71 -5.50 26.59
N ASP A 187 10.42 -6.62 26.42
CA ASP A 187 11.88 -6.69 26.54
C ASP A 187 12.59 -5.72 25.59
N LYS A 188 12.13 -5.63 24.32
CA LYS A 188 12.68 -4.68 23.33
C LYS A 188 12.48 -3.23 23.74
N ASN A 189 11.31 -2.89 24.28
CA ASN A 189 11.05 -1.55 24.81
C ASN A 189 11.94 -1.24 26.01
N GLU A 190 12.14 -2.21 26.91
CA GLU A 190 13.03 -2.07 28.06
C GLU A 190 14.49 -1.88 27.64
N ILE A 191 14.97 -2.66 26.66
CA ILE A 191 16.31 -2.50 26.08
C ILE A 191 16.48 -1.09 25.50
N LEU A 192 15.52 -0.62 24.69
CA LEU A 192 15.55 0.72 24.10
C LEU A 192 15.61 1.82 25.16
N PHE A 193 14.77 1.72 26.19
CA PHE A 193 14.66 2.74 27.22
C PHE A 193 15.86 2.73 28.17
N SER A 194 16.14 1.59 28.79
CA SER A 194 17.14 1.47 29.86
C SER A 194 18.57 1.62 29.36
N ARG A 195 18.89 1.13 28.15
CA ARG A 195 20.26 1.15 27.62
C ARG A 195 20.55 2.34 26.72
N PHE A 196 19.55 2.83 25.99
CA PHE A 196 19.74 3.84 24.96
C PHE A 196 18.93 5.12 25.18
N GLY A 197 18.12 5.20 26.24
CA GLY A 197 17.26 6.35 26.53
C GLY A 197 16.20 6.60 25.45
N ILE A 198 15.85 5.58 24.66
CA ILE A 198 14.90 5.69 23.55
C ILE A 198 13.52 5.25 24.05
N ASN A 199 12.57 6.16 24.07
CA ASN A 199 11.16 5.81 24.23
C ASN A 199 10.54 5.53 22.87
N TYR A 200 10.30 4.26 22.55
CA TYR A 200 9.73 3.84 21.26
C TYR A 200 8.38 4.50 20.94
N ASN A 201 7.58 4.86 21.94
CA ASN A 201 6.32 5.55 21.71
C ASN A 201 6.51 6.97 21.14
N ASN A 202 7.69 7.56 21.30
CA ASN A 202 8.03 8.87 20.74
C ASN A 202 8.63 8.77 19.33
N GLU A 203 8.88 7.56 18.81
CA GLU A 203 9.28 7.40 17.41
C GLU A 203 8.18 7.92 16.46
N PRO A 204 8.55 8.48 15.30
CA PRO A 204 7.58 8.98 14.32
C PRO A 204 6.50 7.96 13.94
N GLU A 205 5.24 8.41 13.87
CA GLU A 205 4.11 7.53 13.54
C GLU A 205 4.28 6.82 12.19
N VAL A 206 4.88 7.47 11.20
CA VAL A 206 5.18 6.86 9.90
C VAL A 206 6.03 5.59 10.01
N PHE A 207 6.93 5.50 11.00
CA PHE A 207 7.76 4.32 11.22
C PHE A 207 7.00 3.24 12.01
N LYS A 208 6.15 3.64 12.96
CA LYS A 208 5.41 2.71 13.83
C LYS A 208 4.14 2.15 13.19
N LYS A 209 3.51 2.91 12.30
CA LYS A 209 2.17 2.66 11.74
C LYS A 209 2.16 2.50 10.23
N GLY A 210 3.27 2.78 9.57
CA GLY A 210 3.34 2.84 8.11
C GLY A 210 2.58 4.05 7.56
N THR A 211 2.15 3.94 6.31
CA THR A 211 1.42 4.99 5.60
C THR A 211 0.14 4.44 5.00
N VAL A 212 -0.98 5.12 5.24
CA VAL A 212 -2.24 4.87 4.55
C VAL A 212 -2.53 6.02 3.59
N VAL A 213 -2.95 5.69 2.37
CA VAL A 213 -3.35 6.65 1.34
C VAL A 213 -4.76 6.31 0.87
N TYR A 214 -5.67 7.27 0.85
CA TYR A 214 -7.03 7.07 0.39
C TYR A 214 -7.60 8.35 -0.25
N ARG A 215 -8.71 8.20 -0.98
CA ARG A 215 -9.43 9.35 -1.53
C ARG A 215 -10.41 9.89 -0.50
N ASP A 216 -10.30 11.18 -0.18
CA ASP A 216 -11.28 11.84 0.66
C ASP A 216 -12.51 12.25 -0.17
N LEU A 217 -13.64 11.64 0.17
CA LEU A 217 -14.94 11.90 -0.46
C LEU A 217 -15.92 12.54 0.52
N SER A 218 -15.46 13.05 1.67
CA SER A 218 -16.29 13.66 2.71
C SER A 218 -16.99 14.94 2.25
N SER A 219 -16.27 15.82 1.56
CA SER A 219 -16.76 17.11 1.04
C SER A 219 -17.50 16.99 -0.29
N ALA A 220 -17.29 15.88 -0.99
CA ALA A 220 -17.89 15.64 -2.28
C ALA A 220 -19.28 15.04 -2.01
N GLU A 221 -20.29 15.91 -1.82
CA GLU A 221 -21.70 15.57 -1.61
C GLU A 221 -22.00 14.14 -2.05
N ILE A 222 -22.10 13.23 -1.09
CA ILE A 222 -22.83 11.98 -1.32
C ILE A 222 -24.22 12.50 -1.64
N SER A 223 -24.59 12.57 -2.91
CA SER A 223 -25.94 12.84 -3.35
C SER A 223 -26.80 11.75 -2.73
N ALA A 224 -27.28 12.03 -1.53
CA ALA A 224 -27.99 11.09 -0.69
C ALA A 224 -29.39 10.81 -1.24
N ASP A 225 -29.86 11.55 -2.26
CA ASP A 225 -31.27 11.59 -2.66
C ASP A 225 -31.58 11.09 -4.07
N VAL A 226 -30.82 10.13 -4.59
CA VAL A 226 -31.35 9.32 -5.71
C VAL A 226 -31.34 7.85 -5.29
N PRO A 227 -32.51 7.20 -5.15
CA PRO A 227 -32.58 5.76 -5.00
C PRO A 227 -31.92 5.13 -6.23
N VAL A 228 -30.71 4.59 -6.06
CA VAL A 228 -30.08 3.79 -7.11
C VAL A 228 -30.74 2.42 -7.02
N ASP A 229 -31.66 2.16 -7.95
CA ASP A 229 -32.24 0.83 -8.13
C ASP A 229 -31.11 -0.16 -8.46
N VAL A 230 -30.77 -1.00 -7.48
CA VAL A 230 -29.66 -1.97 -7.55
C VAL A 230 -29.86 -2.96 -8.71
N ASN A 231 -31.10 -3.09 -9.21
CA ASN A 231 -31.46 -3.96 -10.33
C ASN A 231 -31.34 -3.29 -11.71
N LYS A 232 -30.95 -2.00 -11.80
CA LYS A 232 -30.67 -1.34 -13.08
C LYS A 232 -29.18 -1.05 -13.25
N PRO A 233 -28.56 -1.48 -14.37
CA PRO A 233 -27.19 -1.09 -14.66
C PRO A 233 -27.08 0.44 -14.72
N GLN A 234 -26.11 1.01 -14.00
CA GLN A 234 -25.82 2.44 -14.06
C GLN A 234 -25.65 2.88 -15.52
N SER A 235 -26.29 3.98 -15.88
CA SER A 235 -26.06 4.60 -17.18
C SER A 235 -24.57 4.94 -17.33
N ARG A 236 -24.01 4.79 -18.54
CA ARG A 236 -22.61 5.21 -18.84
C ARG A 236 -22.32 6.64 -18.34
N SER A 237 -23.32 7.53 -18.44
CA SER A 237 -23.21 8.90 -17.94
C SER A 237 -23.06 9.01 -16.42
N GLN A 238 -23.69 8.12 -15.64
CA GLN A 238 -23.55 8.10 -14.17
C GLN A 238 -22.18 7.57 -13.75
N ALA A 239 -21.72 6.48 -14.37
CA ALA A 239 -20.39 5.92 -14.11
C ALA A 239 -19.27 6.92 -14.45
N ASP A 240 -19.40 7.67 -15.55
CA ASP A 240 -18.44 8.71 -15.92
C ASP A 240 -18.43 9.88 -14.94
N LYS A 241 -19.60 10.27 -14.39
CA LYS A 241 -19.70 11.31 -13.35
C LYS A 241 -19.01 10.86 -12.06
N GLU A 242 -19.26 9.64 -11.60
CA GLU A 242 -18.60 9.08 -10.41
C GLU A 242 -17.09 8.97 -10.60
N ARG A 243 -16.63 8.54 -11.78
CA ARG A 243 -15.21 8.47 -12.12
C ARG A 243 -14.56 9.85 -12.08
N LYS A 244 -15.18 10.87 -12.69
CA LYS A 244 -14.71 12.26 -12.62
C LYS A 244 -14.70 12.80 -11.19
N LYS A 245 -15.68 12.43 -10.36
CA LYS A 245 -15.71 12.78 -8.93
C LYS A 245 -14.51 12.19 -8.20
N LYS A 246 -14.24 10.88 -8.37
CA LYS A 246 -13.06 10.23 -7.78
C LYS A 246 -11.75 10.82 -8.27
N GLN A 247 -11.66 11.20 -9.55
CA GLN A 247 -10.47 11.86 -10.12
C GLN A 247 -10.15 13.21 -9.48
N LYS A 248 -11.18 13.99 -9.12
CA LYS A 248 -11.05 15.30 -8.49
C LYS A 248 -10.86 15.22 -6.97
N ALA A 249 -11.21 14.10 -6.35
CA ALA A 249 -11.05 13.89 -4.92
C ALA A 249 -9.58 14.01 -4.50
N SER A 250 -9.34 14.67 -3.37
CA SER A 250 -8.01 14.77 -2.77
C SER A 250 -7.55 13.39 -2.32
N LEU A 251 -6.28 13.09 -2.58
CA LEU A 251 -5.61 11.95 -1.97
C LEU A 251 -5.04 12.41 -0.63
N VAL A 252 -5.47 11.75 0.43
CA VAL A 252 -5.04 12.01 1.80
C VAL A 252 -4.03 10.95 2.20
N THR A 253 -2.96 11.37 2.86
CA THR A 253 -1.88 10.52 3.37
C THR A 253 -1.82 10.68 4.88
N GLU A 254 -1.97 9.58 5.63
CA GLU A 254 -1.96 9.58 7.09
C GLU A 254 -1.07 8.45 7.64
N HIS A 255 -0.68 8.59 8.91
CA HIS A 255 0.08 7.61 9.67
C HIS A 255 -0.68 7.26 10.94
N VAL A 256 -1.80 6.54 10.77
CA VAL A 256 -2.77 6.27 11.83
C VAL A 256 -3.05 4.78 11.96
N ASP A 257 -3.62 4.38 13.09
CA ASP A 257 -4.06 3.00 13.34
C ASP A 257 -5.27 2.67 12.44
N ILE A 258 -5.10 1.69 11.55
CA ILE A 258 -6.15 1.18 10.67
C ILE A 258 -6.71 -0.17 11.15
N ILE A 259 -6.23 -0.68 12.29
CA ILE A 259 -6.72 -1.93 12.90
C ILE A 259 -8.10 -1.69 13.53
N LYS A 260 -8.23 -0.59 14.28
CA LYS A 260 -9.46 -0.24 15.01
C LYS A 260 -10.59 0.22 14.09
N ASP A 261 -11.83 -0.03 14.50
CA ASP A 261 -13.04 0.41 13.78
C ASP A 261 -13.10 1.93 13.58
N THR A 262 -12.55 2.72 14.51
CA THR A 262 -12.56 4.18 14.45
C THR A 262 -12.07 4.75 13.11
N PHE A 263 -11.03 4.18 12.51
CA PHE A 263 -10.54 4.63 11.20
C PHE A 263 -11.60 4.45 10.11
N TRP A 264 -12.25 3.29 10.11
CA TRP A 264 -13.24 2.86 9.13
C TRP A 264 -14.58 3.57 9.30
N ASP A 265 -15.03 3.77 10.54
CA ASP A 265 -16.30 4.42 10.87
C ASP A 265 -16.32 5.90 10.50
N GLN A 266 -15.16 6.56 10.63
CA GLN A 266 -14.94 7.94 10.19
C GLN A 266 -14.85 8.08 8.67
N ARG A 267 -14.52 6.99 7.95
CA ARG A 267 -14.24 6.99 6.51
C ARG A 267 -15.04 5.90 5.78
N PRO A 268 -16.38 5.83 5.94
CA PRO A 268 -17.18 4.71 5.43
C PRO A 268 -17.15 4.62 3.89
N TRP A 269 -16.88 5.73 3.19
CA TRP A 269 -16.78 5.77 1.74
C TRP A 269 -15.59 4.99 1.16
N ILE A 270 -14.57 4.65 1.96
CA ILE A 270 -13.45 3.82 1.51
C ILE A 270 -13.94 2.41 1.16
N LEU A 271 -14.84 1.88 1.97
CA LEU A 271 -15.36 0.52 1.84
C LEU A 271 -16.75 0.45 1.17
N ALA A 272 -17.38 1.60 0.94
CA ALA A 272 -18.70 1.65 0.34
C ALA A 272 -18.67 1.25 -1.15
N GLY A 273 -19.49 0.26 -1.49
CA GLY A 273 -19.71 -0.15 -2.87
C GLY A 273 -20.61 0.78 -3.66
N LYS A 274 -20.75 0.49 -4.96
CA LYS A 274 -21.67 1.25 -5.82
C LYS A 274 -23.08 1.14 -5.25
N GLY A 275 -23.59 2.23 -4.67
CA GLY A 275 -24.97 2.33 -4.19
C GLY A 275 -25.30 1.64 -2.86
N ARG A 276 -24.34 1.12 -2.08
CA ARG A 276 -24.64 0.54 -0.75
C ARG A 276 -24.45 1.57 0.36
N ARG A 277 -25.56 1.99 0.98
CA ARG A 277 -25.57 2.71 2.27
C ARG A 277 -25.06 1.78 3.38
N LYS A 278 -24.57 2.37 4.48
CA LYS A 278 -24.26 1.66 5.74
C LYS A 278 -25.38 0.66 6.07
N PRO A 279 -25.07 -0.54 6.61
CA PRO A 279 -26.08 -1.27 7.35
C PRO A 279 -26.57 -0.33 8.45
N VAL A 280 -27.86 -0.03 8.46
CA VAL A 280 -28.50 0.54 9.64
C VAL A 280 -28.47 -0.58 10.68
N GLU A 281 -28.01 -0.27 11.90
CA GLU A 281 -28.01 -1.18 13.05
C GLU A 281 -29.36 -1.85 13.26
#